data_AF-A0A640WGQ7-F1
#
_entry.id   AF-A0A640WGQ7-F1
#
_cell.length_a   1.000
_cell.length_b   1.000
_cell.length_c   1.000
_cell.angle_alpha   90.00
_cell.angle_beta   90.00
_cell.angle_gamma   90.00
#
_symmetry.space_group_name_H-M   'P 1'
#
loop_
_entity.id
_entity.type
_entity.pdbx_description
1 polymer ?
#
loop_
_entity_poly.entity_id
_entity_poly.type
_entity_poly.pdbx_seq_one_letter_code
_entity_poly.pdbx_strand_id
1 'polypeptide(L)'
;MKTPQSNKPGADEPTRTVLRLIGSFAAPVAIYLVAWELVARLILPGVAEGGREFVINLFSVLIPFVGVLASVYLAGTRAGRLLGGGVMTVFFLYLYVSSGVVFSWLPVALTLGGVVLAVAVARYCPTMKPDLGDAFG
;
A
#
# COMPACT_ATOMS: atom_id res chain seq x y z
N MET A 1 17.81 14.73 42.19
CA MET A 1 18.44 13.46 41.76
C MET A 1 17.77 13.02 40.46
N LYS A 2 18.52 12.97 39.35
CA LYS A 2 18.01 12.41 38.07
C LYS A 2 18.14 10.90 38.17
N THR A 3 17.02 10.19 38.22
CA THR A 3 16.99 8.75 38.00
C THR A 3 17.42 8.47 36.56
N PRO A 4 18.40 7.58 36.32
CA PRO A 4 18.71 7.17 34.96
C PRO A 4 17.57 6.27 34.48
N GLN A 5 16.77 6.77 33.53
CA GLN A 5 15.82 5.91 32.83
C GLN A 5 16.61 4.82 32.12
N SER A 6 16.38 3.58 32.54
CA SER A 6 16.93 2.39 31.90
C SER A 6 16.32 2.25 30.51
N ASN A 7 17.07 2.62 29.48
CA ASN A 7 16.79 2.34 28.06
C ASN A 7 16.91 0.83 27.77
N LYS A 8 16.13 -0.01 28.44
CA LYS A 8 15.93 -1.39 27.98
C LYS A 8 14.72 -1.36 27.04
N PRO A 9 14.86 -1.79 25.78
CA PRO A 9 13.71 -2.03 24.91
C PRO A 9 12.74 -2.96 25.66
N GLY A 10 11.47 -2.57 25.73
CA GLY A 10 10.46 -3.46 26.29
C GLY A 10 10.43 -4.75 25.48
N ALA A 11 10.17 -5.90 26.11
CA ALA A 11 10.11 -7.19 25.42
C ALA A 11 9.12 -7.21 24.22
N ASP A 12 8.18 -6.27 24.17
CA ASP A 12 7.17 -6.10 23.13
C ASP A 12 7.66 -5.33 21.89
N GLU A 13 8.80 -4.65 21.99
CA GLU A 13 9.36 -3.78 20.93
C GLU A 13 9.81 -4.55 19.67
N PRO A 14 10.51 -5.70 19.76
CA PRO A 14 10.80 -6.52 18.59
C PRO A 14 9.53 -7.11 17.96
N THR A 15 8.58 -7.57 18.77
CA THR A 15 7.30 -8.12 18.29
C THR A 15 6.49 -7.09 17.53
N ARG A 16 6.41 -5.85 18.04
CA ARG A 16 5.73 -4.73 17.37
C ARG A 16 6.40 -4.35 16.05
N THR A 17 7.73 -4.40 16.00
CA THR A 17 8.52 -4.11 14.79
C THR A 17 8.24 -5.14 13.71
N VAL A 18 8.28 -6.43 14.05
CA VAL A 18 7.96 -7.53 13.12
C VAL A 18 6.50 -7.44 12.64
N LEU A 19 5.55 -7.17 13.54
CA LEU A 19 4.14 -7.04 13.17
C LEU A 19 3.91 -5.86 12.20
N ARG A 20 4.57 -4.72 12.44
CA ARG A 20 4.53 -3.57 11.53
C ARG A 20 5.14 -3.89 10.18
N LEU A 21 6.22 -4.67 10.15
CA LEU A 21 6.86 -5.11 8.91
C LEU A 21 5.93 -6.01 8.10
N ILE A 22 5.38 -7.06 8.72
CA ILE A 22 4.40 -7.97 8.08
C ILE A 22 3.18 -7.17 7.60
N GLY A 23 2.65 -6.31 8.47
CA GLY A 23 1.52 -5.45 8.15
C GLY A 23 1.81 -4.54 6.96
N SER A 24 3.00 -3.94 6.90
CA SER A 24 3.40 -3.08 5.78
C SER A 24 3.54 -3.81 4.45
N PHE A 25 3.89 -5.09 4.48
CA PHE A 25 3.96 -5.94 3.30
C PHE A 25 2.56 -6.39 2.85
N ALA A 26 1.72 -6.80 3.80
CA ALA A 26 0.39 -7.33 3.51
C ALA A 26 -0.65 -6.23 3.16
N ALA A 27 -0.53 -5.04 3.77
CA ALA A 27 -1.48 -3.93 3.59
C ALA A 27 -1.82 -3.61 2.12
N PRO A 28 -0.86 -3.39 1.20
CA PRO A 28 -1.17 -3.01 -0.17
C PRO A 28 -1.97 -4.10 -0.89
N VAL A 29 -1.63 -5.37 -0.66
CA VAL A 29 -2.32 -6.53 -1.23
C VAL A 29 -3.73 -6.68 -0.68
N ALA A 30 -3.86 -6.63 0.65
CA ALA A 30 -5.15 -6.76 1.33
C ALA A 30 -6.10 -5.62 0.94
N ILE A 31 -5.60 -4.38 0.93
CA ILE A 31 -6.36 -3.21 0.48
C ILE A 31 -6.76 -3.37 -0.97
N TYR A 32 -5.86 -3.84 -1.84
CA TYR A 32 -6.18 -4.03 -3.25
C TYR A 32 -7.34 -5.00 -3.45
N LEU A 33 -7.25 -6.18 -2.85
CA LEU A 33 -8.27 -7.22 -2.99
C LEU A 33 -9.61 -6.79 -2.39
N VAL A 34 -9.61 -6.28 -1.16
CA VAL A 34 -10.84 -5.89 -0.46
C VAL A 34 -11.48 -4.68 -1.14
N ALA A 35 -10.70 -3.66 -1.51
CA ALA A 35 -11.25 -2.47 -2.15
C ALA A 35 -11.86 -2.80 -3.52
N TRP A 36 -11.21 -3.65 -4.32
CA TRP A 36 -11.80 -4.07 -5.60
C TRP A 36 -13.07 -4.89 -5.42
N GLU A 37 -13.12 -5.78 -4.43
CA GLU A 37 -14.34 -6.52 -4.10
C GLU A 37 -15.49 -5.57 -3.71
N LEU A 38 -15.20 -4.55 -2.89
CA LEU A 38 -16.17 -3.54 -2.49
C LEU A 38 -16.62 -2.68 -3.69
N VAL A 39 -15.69 -2.24 -4.55
CA VAL A 39 -16.01 -1.48 -5.76
C VAL A 39 -16.91 -2.33 -6.68
N ALA A 40 -16.57 -3.60 -6.88
CA ALA A 40 -17.32 -4.51 -7.74
C ALA A 40 -18.74 -4.79 -7.22
N ARG A 41 -18.91 -4.95 -5.91
CA ARG A 41 -20.20 -5.29 -5.31
C ARG A 41 -21.09 -4.10 -4.98
N LEU A 42 -20.50 -2.97 -4.58
CA LEU A 42 -21.25 -1.85 -4.02
C LEU A 42 -21.29 -0.62 -4.94
N ILE A 43 -20.26 -0.41 -5.75
CA ILE A 43 -20.14 0.80 -6.58
C ILE A 43 -20.60 0.50 -8.01
N LEU A 44 -19.93 -0.43 -8.71
CA LEU A 44 -20.18 -0.70 -10.13
C LEU A 44 -21.64 -1.02 -10.47
N PRO A 45 -22.44 -1.72 -9.64
CA PRO A 45 -23.85 -1.98 -9.95
C PRO A 45 -24.72 -0.72 -10.02
N GLY A 46 -24.33 0.35 -9.33
CA GLY A 46 -25.05 1.63 -9.31
C GLY A 46 -24.56 2.64 -10.35
N VAL A 47 -23.51 2.32 -11.11
CA VAL A 47 -22.91 3.24 -12.09
C VAL A 47 -23.54 3.00 -13.46
N ALA A 48 -24.00 4.07 -14.10
CA ALA A 48 -24.50 4.02 -15.47
C ALA A 48 -23.42 3.48 -16.43
N GLU A 49 -23.82 2.75 -17.48
CA GLU A 49 -22.87 2.09 -18.40
C GLU A 49 -21.81 3.04 -18.96
N GLY A 50 -22.21 4.27 -19.34
CA GLY A 50 -21.30 5.29 -19.84
C GLY A 50 -20.27 5.83 -18.84
N GLY A 51 -20.48 5.64 -17.53
CA GLY A 51 -19.54 6.05 -16.47
C GLY A 51 -18.68 4.90 -15.93
N ARG A 52 -18.99 3.65 -16.29
CA ARG A 52 -18.41 2.46 -15.67
C ARG A 52 -16.90 2.37 -15.90
N GLU A 53 -16.44 2.66 -17.11
CA GLU A 53 -15.02 2.64 -17.45
C GLU A 53 -14.23 3.71 -16.70
N PHE A 54 -14.77 4.93 -16.59
CA PHE A 54 -14.15 5.99 -15.81
C PHE A 54 -13.97 5.59 -14.34
N VAL A 55 -15.00 5.00 -13.73
CA VAL A 55 -14.95 4.54 -12.34
C VAL A 55 -13.88 3.46 -12.17
N ILE A 56 -13.82 2.48 -13.07
CA ILE A 56 -12.78 1.43 -13.05
C ILE A 56 -11.39 2.06 -13.15
N ASN A 57 -11.17 2.99 -14.09
CA ASN A 57 -9.88 3.63 -14.29
C ASN A 57 -9.46 4.47 -13.07
N LEU A 58 -10.41 5.18 -12.46
CA LEU A 58 -10.19 5.96 -11.23
C LEU A 58 -9.74 5.05 -10.07
N PHE A 59 -10.48 3.96 -9.81
CA PHE A 59 -10.13 3.02 -8.74
C PHE A 59 -8.84 2.24 -9.04
N SER A 60 -8.50 2.02 -10.30
CA SER A 60 -7.20 1.44 -10.70
C SER A 60 -6.02 2.32 -10.30
N VAL A 61 -6.22 3.62 -10.06
CA VAL A 61 -5.18 4.53 -9.52
C VAL A 61 -5.30 4.66 -8.01
N LEU A 62 -6.51 4.89 -7.49
CA LEU A 62 -6.74 5.21 -6.09
C LEU A 62 -6.43 4.04 -5.15
N ILE A 63 -6.77 2.81 -5.54
CA ILE A 63 -6.56 1.63 -4.71
C ILE A 63 -5.06 1.35 -4.48
N PRO A 64 -4.21 1.21 -5.53
CA PRO A 64 -2.77 1.07 -5.32
C PRO A 64 -2.18 2.27 -4.57
N PHE A 65 -2.67 3.48 -4.83
CA PHE A 65 -2.24 4.67 -4.13
C PHE A 65 -2.44 4.55 -2.60
N VAL A 66 -3.66 4.21 -2.17
CA VAL A 66 -3.98 4.03 -0.75
C VAL A 66 -3.23 2.83 -0.16
N GLY A 67 -3.12 1.74 -0.90
CA GLY A 67 -2.38 0.54 -0.47
C GLY A 67 -0.92 0.84 -0.13
N VAL A 68 -0.22 1.59 -0.99
CA VAL A 68 1.17 2.00 -0.76
C VAL A 68 1.27 2.97 0.41
N LEU A 69 0.34 3.92 0.55
CA LEU A 69 0.33 4.84 1.70
C LEU A 69 0.09 4.12 3.03
N ALA A 70 -0.70 3.05 3.05
CA ALA A 70 -0.86 2.23 4.24
C ALA A 70 0.46 1.55 4.65
N SER A 71 1.25 1.05 3.69
CA SER A 71 2.61 0.57 3.97
C SER A 71 3.51 1.66 4.52
N VAL A 72 3.45 2.87 3.96
CA VAL A 72 4.20 4.04 4.44
C VAL A 72 3.82 4.41 5.86
N TYR A 73 2.53 4.43 6.17
CA TYR A 73 2.04 4.71 7.51
C TYR A 73 2.59 3.70 8.53
N LEU A 74 2.60 2.41 8.19
CA LEU A 74 3.03 1.34 9.10
C LEU A 74 4.55 1.24 9.22
N ALA A 75 5.28 1.27 8.10
CA ALA A 75 6.72 1.02 8.07
C ALA A 75 7.57 2.29 8.16
N GLY A 76 7.00 3.46 7.94
CA GLY A 76 7.75 4.69 7.77
C GLY A 76 7.97 5.06 6.30
N THR A 77 8.47 6.27 6.08
CA THR A 77 8.58 6.85 4.73
C THR A 77 9.62 6.15 3.87
N ARG A 78 10.73 5.69 4.45
CA ARG A 78 11.79 5.05 3.67
C ARG A 78 11.45 3.60 3.36
N ALA A 79 11.22 2.80 4.41
CA ALA A 79 10.88 1.40 4.27
C ALA A 79 9.55 1.19 3.54
N GLY A 80 8.53 1.99 3.87
CA GLY A 80 7.20 1.84 3.28
C GLY A 80 7.10 2.22 1.80
N ARG A 81 7.92 3.15 1.30
CA ARG A 81 8.00 3.41 -0.15
C ARG A 81 8.52 2.20 -0.91
N LEU A 82 9.57 1.56 -0.40
CA LEU A 82 10.19 0.40 -1.03
C LEU A 82 9.30 -0.84 -0.93
N LEU A 83 8.83 -1.16 0.28
CA LEU A 83 7.99 -2.31 0.54
C LEU A 83 6.62 -2.14 -0.11
N GLY A 84 5.92 -1.04 0.17
CA GLY A 84 4.58 -0.80 -0.35
C GLY A 84 4.58 -0.73 -1.87
N GLY A 85 5.46 0.09 -2.46
CA GLY A 85 5.54 0.25 -3.91
C GLY A 85 5.95 -1.04 -4.61
N GLY A 86 7.03 -1.69 -4.15
CA GLY A 86 7.52 -2.93 -4.74
C GLY A 86 6.49 -4.07 -4.66
N VAL A 87 5.90 -4.29 -3.49
CA VAL A 87 4.90 -5.36 -3.31
C VAL A 87 3.65 -5.09 -4.14
N MET A 88 3.14 -3.86 -4.12
CA MET A 88 1.94 -3.50 -4.90
C MET A 88 2.16 -3.73 -6.39
N THR A 89 3.31 -3.30 -6.93
CA THR A 89 3.66 -3.49 -8.34
C THR A 89 3.80 -4.97 -8.68
N VAL A 90 4.58 -5.74 -7.92
CA VAL A 90 4.79 -7.18 -8.20
C VAL A 90 3.49 -7.96 -8.10
N PHE A 91 2.69 -7.69 -7.06
CA PHE A 91 1.40 -8.33 -6.86
C PHE A 91 0.43 -8.05 -8.00
N PHE A 92 0.31 -6.78 -8.42
CA PHE A 92 -0.53 -6.42 -9.55
C PHE A 92 -0.06 -7.10 -10.85
N LEU A 93 1.23 -7.06 -11.14
CA LEU A 93 1.78 -7.68 -12.35
C LEU A 93 1.53 -9.20 -12.36
N TYR A 94 1.65 -9.86 -11.21
CA TYR A 94 1.28 -11.26 -11.07
C TYR A 94 -0.19 -11.51 -11.42
N LEU A 95 -1.12 -10.74 -10.82
CA LEU A 95 -2.54 -10.86 -11.13
C LEU A 95 -2.82 -10.60 -12.61
N TYR A 96 -2.26 -9.53 -13.15
CA TYR A 96 -2.46 -9.12 -14.54
C TYR A 96 -2.00 -10.22 -15.51
N VAL A 97 -0.78 -10.74 -15.35
CA VAL A 97 -0.25 -11.83 -16.18
C VAL A 97 -1.05 -13.13 -15.99
N SER A 98 -1.47 -13.45 -14.76
CA SER A 98 -2.25 -14.66 -14.47
C SER A 98 -3.69 -14.61 -15.00
N SER A 99 -4.25 -13.41 -15.17
CA SER A 99 -5.66 -13.22 -15.54
C SER A 99 -5.96 -13.55 -16.99
N GLY A 100 -4.94 -13.70 -17.84
CA GLY A 100 -5.10 -13.99 -19.27
C GLY A 100 -5.83 -12.90 -20.06
N VAL A 101 -6.07 -11.73 -19.46
CA VAL A 101 -6.74 -10.61 -20.10
C VAL A 101 -5.83 -10.05 -21.20
N VAL A 102 -6.43 -9.74 -22.36
CA VAL A 102 -5.79 -9.15 -23.54
C VAL A 102 -4.80 -8.06 -23.11
N PHE A 103 -3.57 -8.10 -23.64
CA PHE A 103 -2.43 -7.22 -23.35
C PHE A 103 -2.76 -5.71 -23.52
N SER A 104 -3.57 -5.16 -22.61
CA SER A 104 -3.85 -3.73 -22.51
C SER A 104 -2.86 -3.09 -21.54
N TRP A 105 -2.11 -2.11 -22.02
CA TRP A 105 -1.16 -1.38 -21.19
C TRP A 105 -1.84 -0.42 -20.21
N LEU A 106 -3.12 -0.10 -20.40
CA LEU A 106 -3.81 0.91 -19.62
C LEU A 106 -3.94 0.54 -18.12
N PRO A 107 -4.42 -0.67 -17.74
CA PRO A 107 -4.46 -1.06 -16.33
C PRO A 107 -3.09 -1.04 -15.66
N VAL A 108 -2.03 -1.41 -16.40
CA VAL A 108 -0.65 -1.37 -15.93
C VAL A 108 -0.22 0.07 -15.66
N ALA A 109 -0.44 0.97 -16.62
CA ALA A 109 -0.08 2.39 -16.49
C ALA A 109 -0.82 3.07 -15.34
N LEU A 110 -2.12 2.79 -15.17
CA LEU A 110 -2.92 3.36 -14.09
C LEU A 110 -2.46 2.88 -12.71
N THR A 111 -2.19 1.58 -12.58
CA THR A 111 -1.71 1.03 -11.31
C THR A 111 -0.34 1.59 -10.94
N LEU A 112 0.60 1.59 -11.88
CA LEU A 112 1.93 2.18 -11.67
C LEU A 112 1.83 3.68 -11.39
N GLY A 113 0.91 4.40 -12.05
CA GLY A 113 0.60 5.80 -11.77
C GLY A 113 0.16 6.01 -10.31
N GLY A 114 -0.74 5.17 -9.80
CA GLY A 114 -1.16 5.20 -8.39
C GLY A 114 -0.01 4.94 -7.42
N VAL A 115 0.85 3.97 -7.72
CA VAL A 115 2.05 3.67 -6.92
C VAL A 115 3.03 4.85 -6.92
N VAL A 116 3.35 5.41 -8.07
CA VAL A 116 4.27 6.56 -8.20
C VAL A 116 3.70 7.78 -7.47
N LEU A 117 2.41 8.04 -7.61
CA LEU A 117 1.74 9.12 -6.90
C LEU A 117 1.85 8.94 -5.38
N ALA A 118 1.66 7.72 -4.88
CA ALA A 118 1.78 7.43 -3.44
C ALA A 118 3.22 7.64 -2.95
N VAL A 119 4.20 7.17 -3.71
CA VAL A 119 5.63 7.36 -3.41
C VAL A 119 6.00 8.84 -3.39
N ALA A 120 5.46 9.65 -4.31
CA ALA A 120 5.71 11.09 -4.38
C ALA A 120 5.12 11.84 -3.18
N VAL A 121 3.91 11.48 -2.74
CA VAL A 121 3.26 12.13 -1.59
C VAL A 121 3.61 11.50 -0.24
N ALA A 122 4.32 10.36 -0.23
CA ALA A 122 4.69 9.62 0.99
C ALA A 122 5.37 10.48 2.05
N ARG A 123 6.15 11.50 1.65
CA ARG A 123 6.81 12.44 2.58
C ARG A 123 5.84 13.26 3.44
N TYR A 124 4.59 13.38 2.99
CA TYR A 124 3.53 14.10 3.69
C TYR A 124 2.60 13.15 4.46
N CYS A 125 2.79 11.83 4.32
CA CYS A 125 1.98 10.85 5.02
C CYS A 125 2.42 10.80 6.50
N PRO A 126 1.48 10.81 7.47
CA PRO A 126 1.82 10.52 8.85
C PRO A 126 2.40 9.10 8.94
N THR A 127 3.34 8.86 9.85
CA THR A 127 3.97 7.54 10.00
C THR A 127 4.06 7.12 11.46
N MET A 128 3.96 5.81 11.70
CA MET A 128 4.32 5.24 12.99
C MET A 128 5.84 5.37 13.19
N LYS A 129 6.24 5.85 14.37
CA LYS A 129 7.66 5.96 14.76
C LYS A 129 8.10 4.79 15.64
N PRO A 130 9.38 4.37 15.56
CA PRO A 130 10.40 4.81 14.60
C PRO A 130 10.16 4.26 13.17
N ASP A 131 10.79 4.87 12.16
CA ASP A 131 10.82 4.35 10.78
C ASP A 131 11.59 3.03 10.80
N LEU A 132 11.02 1.98 10.19
CA LEU A 132 11.66 0.67 10.15
C LEU A 132 12.95 0.73 9.32
N GLY A 133 13.10 1.70 8.41
CA GLY A 133 14.31 1.90 7.65
C GLY A 133 15.54 2.18 8.54
N ASP A 134 15.35 2.89 9.66
CA ASP A 134 16.43 3.23 10.58
C ASP A 134 16.71 2.10 11.59
N ALA A 135 15.77 1.17 11.77
CA ALA A 135 15.94 0.00 12.65
C ALA A 135 16.81 -1.11 12.02
N PHE A 136 16.98 -1.09 10.69
CA PHE A 136 17.76 -2.06 9.93
C PHE A 136 19.00 -1.46 9.21
N GLY A 137 19.31 -0.17 9.43
CA GLY A 137 20.45 0.52 8.81
C GLY A 137 20.63 1.99 9.19
#